data_AF-A0A968MNB0-F1
#
_entry.id   AF-A0A968MNB0-F1
#
_cell.length_a   1.000
_cell.length_b   1.000
_cell.length_c   1.000
_cell.angle_alpha   90.00
_cell.angle_beta   90.00
_cell.angle_gamma   90.00
#
_symmetry.space_group_name_H-M   'P 1'
#
loop_
_entity.id
_entity.type
_entity.pdbx_description
1 polymer ?
#
loop_
_entity_poly.entity_id
_entity_poly.type
_entity_poly.pdbx_seq_one_letter_code
_entity_poly.pdbx_strand_id
1 'polypeptide(L)'
;MLSLTGVIIATSAPALALQGGEDASTLPVLIDKRFGNRGHLDVHLQFSTPIVAKFVESTGVTLGVNYSITDWLAVGALGGFFGGGETDIVEPVRLNQSGGTAPLTDLYRMVWVAGADVTFTPLYGRISFASEYNPAFDVFGFVGGGAMGTERQLAGETETTDTTFYGNLGFGFRFHILDFLAIRTEYRQFIYPDPDIPQSERAGRDEPDGGSAPPSSFRSACSSGSFETTGARSFHREDQVSCDDDRHRARAMRDRVCPRGRRAPGRSQRARPADRCRSGDR
;
A
#
# COMPACT_ATOMS: atom_id res chain seq x y z
N MET A 1 1.84 -2.26 1.16
CA MET A 1 1.11 -2.82 -0.01
C MET A 1 -0.24 -2.16 -0.09
N LEU A 2 -0.39 -1.18 -1.00
CA LEU A 2 -1.65 -0.51 -1.23
C LEU A 2 -2.51 -1.39 -2.17
N SER A 3 -3.73 -1.69 -1.76
CA SER A 3 -4.70 -2.40 -2.58
C SER A 3 -5.87 -1.47 -2.85
N LEU A 4 -6.17 -1.20 -4.11
CA LEU A 4 -7.15 -0.21 -4.52
C LEU A 4 -8.39 -0.89 -5.07
N THR A 5 -9.56 -0.57 -4.51
CA THR A 5 -10.86 -0.98 -5.08
C THR A 5 -11.53 0.22 -5.74
N GLY A 6 -12.08 0.02 -6.94
CA GLY A 6 -12.78 1.10 -7.61
C GLY A 6 -13.98 0.71 -8.44
N VAL A 7 -14.97 1.61 -8.49
CA VAL A 7 -16.14 1.53 -9.37
C VAL A 7 -15.93 2.50 -10.53
N ILE A 8 -16.24 2.04 -11.73
CA ILE A 8 -15.85 2.69 -12.97
C ILE A 8 -17.06 2.85 -13.86
N ILE A 9 -17.16 4.00 -14.52
CA ILE A 9 -18.04 4.20 -15.66
C ILE A 9 -17.15 4.21 -16.90
N ALA A 10 -17.29 3.19 -17.75
CA ALA A 10 -16.56 3.08 -19.00
C ALA A 10 -17.48 3.42 -20.17
N THR A 11 -17.01 4.28 -21.07
CA THR A 11 -17.65 4.52 -22.36
C THR A 11 -16.84 3.92 -23.50
N SER A 12 -17.43 2.98 -24.24
CA SER A 12 -16.85 2.45 -25.48
C SER A 12 -17.39 3.22 -26.67
N ALA A 13 -16.50 3.83 -27.44
CA ALA A 13 -16.84 4.26 -28.79
C ALA A 13 -16.72 3.06 -29.72
N PRO A 14 -17.66 2.83 -30.65
CA PRO A 14 -17.44 1.86 -31.72
C PRO A 14 -16.32 2.41 -32.60
N ALA A 15 -15.11 1.85 -32.45
CA ALA A 15 -14.13 1.93 -33.52
C ALA A 15 -14.69 1.13 -34.70
N LEU A 16 -14.35 1.54 -35.93
CA LEU A 16 -14.69 0.84 -37.17
C LEU A 16 -14.35 -0.66 -37.06
N ALA A 17 -15.32 -1.45 -36.59
CA ALA A 17 -15.20 -2.89 -36.53
C ALA A 17 -15.28 -3.37 -37.98
N LEU A 18 -14.12 -3.77 -38.51
CA LEU A 18 -14.05 -4.55 -39.73
C LEU A 18 -14.92 -5.79 -39.50
N GLN A 19 -16.06 -5.85 -40.17
CA GLN A 19 -16.98 -6.99 -40.16
C GLN A 19 -16.27 -8.16 -40.87
N GLY A 20 -15.34 -8.80 -40.15
CA GLY A 20 -14.58 -9.94 -40.64
C GLY A 20 -15.48 -11.16 -40.68
N GLY A 21 -15.94 -11.52 -41.88
CA GLY A 21 -16.58 -12.79 -42.17
C GLY A 21 -15.57 -13.95 -42.11
N GLU A 22 -15.09 -14.27 -40.92
CA GLU A 22 -14.30 -15.47 -40.70
C GLU A 22 -15.23 -16.69 -40.58
N ASP A 23 -14.81 -17.77 -41.23
CA ASP A 23 -15.55 -19.02 -41.42
C ASP A 23 -15.84 -19.68 -40.05
N ALA A 24 -17.12 -19.81 -39.70
CA ALA A 24 -17.60 -20.30 -38.40
C ALA A 24 -17.14 -21.74 -38.08
N SER A 25 -16.59 -22.45 -39.07
CA SER A 25 -16.11 -23.83 -38.97
C SER A 25 -14.69 -23.97 -38.40
N THR A 26 -13.90 -22.88 -38.40
CA THR A 26 -12.50 -22.90 -37.94
C THR A 26 -12.26 -22.33 -36.54
N LEU A 27 -13.28 -21.73 -35.92
CA LEU A 27 -13.17 -21.20 -34.56
C LEU A 27 -13.66 -22.26 -33.56
N PRO A 28 -12.81 -22.73 -32.63
CA PRO A 28 -13.19 -23.77 -31.68
C PRO A 28 -14.28 -23.24 -30.74
N VAL A 29 -15.55 -23.59 -30.98
CA VAL A 29 -16.74 -23.39 -30.11
C VAL A 29 -16.63 -22.13 -29.23
N LEU A 30 -16.23 -21.01 -29.82
CA LEU A 30 -16.23 -19.72 -29.17
C LEU A 30 -17.62 -19.20 -29.40
N ILE A 31 -18.47 -19.47 -28.40
CA ILE A 31 -19.82 -18.93 -28.25
C ILE A 31 -19.79 -17.47 -28.74
N ASP A 32 -20.47 -17.22 -29.85
CA ASP A 32 -20.49 -15.97 -30.60
C ASP A 32 -20.59 -14.77 -29.67
N LYS A 33 -19.46 -14.09 -29.44
CA LYS A 33 -19.35 -12.98 -28.49
C LYS A 33 -20.01 -11.76 -29.16
N ARG A 34 -21.22 -11.43 -28.69
CA ARG A 34 -22.07 -10.32 -29.16
C ARG A 34 -21.32 -8.98 -29.21
N PHE A 35 -20.30 -8.83 -28.38
CA PHE A 35 -19.39 -7.69 -28.38
C PHE A 35 -17.98 -8.18 -28.70
N GLY A 36 -17.62 -8.17 -29.98
CA GLY A 36 -16.22 -8.27 -30.39
C GLY A 36 -15.48 -7.05 -29.83
N ASN A 37 -14.42 -7.28 -29.06
CA ASN A 37 -13.65 -6.18 -28.49
C ASN A 37 -12.48 -5.78 -29.40
N ARG A 38 -12.15 -6.58 -30.41
CA ARG A 38 -11.03 -6.29 -31.31
C ARG A 38 -11.13 -4.90 -31.95
N GLY A 39 -10.08 -4.10 -31.80
CA GLY A 39 -9.97 -2.75 -32.35
C GLY A 39 -10.71 -1.66 -31.57
N HIS A 40 -11.41 -1.99 -30.48
CA HIS A 40 -12.17 -1.01 -29.70
C HIS A 40 -11.27 -0.16 -28.79
N LEU A 41 -11.63 1.12 -28.69
CA LEU A 41 -11.09 2.07 -27.73
C LEU A 41 -12.07 2.22 -26.56
N ASP A 42 -11.57 1.95 -25.36
CA ASP A 42 -12.32 1.96 -24.10
C ASP A 42 -11.75 3.04 -23.18
N VAL A 43 -12.55 4.08 -22.93
CA VAL A 43 -12.21 5.15 -21.99
C VAL A 43 -12.93 4.90 -20.69
N HIS A 44 -12.20 4.91 -19.58
CA HIS A 44 -12.75 4.58 -18.28
C HIS A 44 -12.30 5.55 -17.21
N LEU A 45 -13.26 6.01 -16.40
CA LEU A 45 -13.03 6.83 -15.22
C LEU A 45 -13.25 6.00 -13.97
N GLN A 46 -12.28 5.97 -13.08
CA GLN A 46 -12.24 5.10 -11.91
C GLN A 46 -12.04 5.91 -10.63
N PHE A 47 -12.85 5.59 -9.63
CA PHE A 47 -12.70 6.09 -8.25
C PHE A 47 -12.09 5.00 -7.41
N SER A 48 -11.16 5.34 -6.54
CA SER A 48 -10.18 4.39 -6.05
C SER A 48 -9.90 4.62 -4.58
N THR A 49 -10.12 3.62 -3.73
CA THR A 49 -9.84 3.70 -2.28
C THR A 49 -8.99 2.51 -1.81
N PRO A 50 -8.16 2.68 -0.78
CA PRO A 50 -7.28 1.63 -0.30
C PRO A 50 -8.08 0.66 0.60
N ILE A 51 -7.89 -0.64 0.45
CA ILE A 51 -8.54 -1.67 1.31
C ILE A 51 -7.94 -1.65 2.71
N VAL A 52 -6.64 -1.37 2.81
CA VAL A 52 -5.90 -1.33 4.07
C VAL A 52 -5.13 -0.01 4.13
N ALA A 53 -5.64 0.94 4.90
CA ALA A 53 -4.96 2.18 5.26
C ALA A 53 -4.56 2.11 6.73
N LYS A 54 -3.27 1.95 7.02
CA LYS A 54 -2.80 1.86 8.41
C LYS A 54 -2.58 3.26 9.02
N PHE A 55 -1.94 4.15 8.27
CA PHE A 55 -1.59 5.49 8.75
C PHE A 55 -2.06 6.59 7.81
N VAL A 56 -1.96 6.36 6.50
CA VAL A 56 -2.39 7.31 5.47
C VAL A 56 -3.51 6.70 4.67
N GLU A 57 -4.62 7.41 4.58
CA GLU A 57 -5.69 7.11 3.64
C GLU A 57 -5.46 7.90 2.36
N SER A 58 -5.67 7.27 1.20
CA SER A 58 -5.47 7.89 -0.10
C SER A 58 -6.62 7.48 -1.02
N THR A 59 -7.52 8.41 -1.28
CA THR A 59 -8.64 8.25 -2.20
C THR A 59 -8.35 9.01 -3.48
N GLY A 60 -8.48 8.36 -4.63
CA GLY A 60 -8.12 8.98 -5.90
C GLY A 60 -9.15 8.80 -6.99
N VAL A 61 -8.94 9.57 -8.05
CA VAL A 61 -9.64 9.44 -9.32
C VAL A 61 -8.60 9.20 -10.40
N THR A 62 -8.80 8.16 -11.18
CA THR A 62 -7.94 7.75 -12.28
C THR A 62 -8.74 7.71 -13.58
N LEU A 63 -8.15 8.24 -14.64
CA LEU A 63 -8.65 8.15 -16.01
C LEU A 63 -7.74 7.19 -16.77
N GLY A 64 -8.33 6.28 -17.52
CA GLY A 64 -7.58 5.36 -18.37
C GLY A 64 -8.19 5.19 -19.74
N VAL A 65 -7.34 4.80 -20.68
CA VAL A 65 -7.70 4.50 -22.06
C VAL A 65 -7.09 3.16 -22.43
N ASN A 66 -7.91 2.23 -22.88
CA ASN A 66 -7.48 0.92 -23.36
C ASN A 66 -7.78 0.78 -24.84
N TYR A 67 -6.85 0.19 -25.58
CA TYR A 67 -7.01 -0.24 -26.95
C TYR A 67 -6.93 -1.77 -27.02
N SER A 68 -8.03 -2.38 -27.46
CA SER A 68 -8.13 -3.84 -27.57
C SER A 68 -7.50 -4.33 -28.87
N ILE A 69 -6.40 -5.05 -28.77
CA ILE A 69 -5.68 -5.60 -29.93
C ILE A 69 -6.39 -6.86 -30.44
N THR A 70 -6.85 -7.70 -29.52
CA THR A 70 -7.64 -8.91 -29.77
C THR A 70 -8.86 -8.92 -28.84
N ASP A 71 -9.74 -9.91 -28.97
CA ASP A 71 -10.92 -10.02 -28.09
C ASP A 71 -10.59 -10.36 -26.63
N TRP A 72 -9.35 -10.78 -26.37
CA TRP A 72 -8.85 -11.21 -25.07
C TRP A 72 -7.64 -10.40 -24.60
N LEU A 73 -7.04 -9.56 -25.44
CA LEU A 73 -5.86 -8.76 -25.11
C LEU A 73 -6.08 -7.28 -25.43
N ALA A 74 -5.80 -6.43 -24.47
CA ALA A 74 -5.79 -4.98 -24.62
C ALA A 74 -4.52 -4.37 -24.04
N VAL A 75 -4.14 -3.22 -24.56
CA VAL A 75 -3.05 -2.38 -24.02
C VAL A 75 -3.64 -1.04 -23.63
N GLY A 76 -3.21 -0.50 -22.50
CA GLY A 76 -3.80 0.71 -21.94
C GLY A 76 -2.78 1.65 -21.33
N ALA A 77 -3.23 2.89 -21.16
CA ALA A 77 -2.56 3.90 -20.37
C ALA A 77 -3.52 4.39 -19.28
N LEU A 78 -2.98 4.65 -18.11
CA LEU A 78 -3.73 5.13 -16.95
C LEU A 78 -3.03 6.34 -16.34
N GLY A 79 -3.80 7.30 -15.85
CA GLY A 79 -3.28 8.47 -15.15
C GLY A 79 -4.30 8.99 -14.15
N GLY A 80 -3.86 9.47 -13.00
CA GLY A 80 -4.79 9.99 -12.01
C GLY A 80 -4.14 10.72 -10.85
N PHE A 81 -5.00 11.30 -10.04
CA PHE A 81 -4.64 12.08 -8.87
C PHE A 81 -5.28 11.47 -7.63
N PHE A 82 -4.55 11.51 -6.53
CA PHE A 82 -4.93 10.95 -5.25
C PHE A 82 -4.87 12.05 -4.20
N GLY A 83 -5.94 12.15 -3.41
CA GLY A 83 -6.04 13.02 -2.25
C GLY A 83 -6.35 12.19 -1.01
N GLY A 84 -5.94 12.65 0.15
CA GLY A 84 -6.22 11.94 1.39
C GLY A 84 -5.41 12.48 2.54
N GLY A 85 -5.72 12.06 3.76
CA GLY A 85 -5.10 12.58 4.98
C GLY A 85 -4.53 11.49 5.86
N GLU A 86 -3.89 11.93 6.95
CA GLU A 86 -3.55 11.05 8.06
C GLU A 86 -4.83 10.51 8.70
N THR A 87 -4.78 9.23 9.11
CA THR A 87 -5.86 8.61 9.87
C THR A 87 -5.79 9.01 11.35
N ASP A 88 -6.92 9.00 12.05
CA ASP A 88 -7.03 9.35 13.49
C ASP A 88 -6.15 8.47 14.41
N ILE A 89 -5.60 7.37 13.89
CA ILE A 89 -4.71 6.45 14.61
C ILE A 89 -3.28 7.03 14.74
N VAL A 90 -2.90 7.98 13.88
CA VAL A 90 -1.54 8.57 13.88
C VAL A 90 -1.29 9.44 15.11
N GLU A 91 -2.32 10.18 15.55
CA GLU A 91 -2.23 11.12 16.68
C GLU A 91 -1.78 10.46 18.01
N PRO A 92 -2.39 9.35 18.49
CA PRO A 92 -1.94 8.70 19.72
C PRO A 92 -0.57 8.03 19.58
N VAL A 93 -0.16 7.60 18.38
CA VAL A 93 1.17 7.00 18.17
C VAL A 93 2.27 8.06 18.30
N ARG A 94 2.04 9.27 17.76
CA ARG A 94 2.96 10.40 17.90
C ARG A 94 3.12 10.84 19.35
N LEU A 95 2.04 10.85 20.13
CA LEU A 95 2.06 11.26 21.54
C LEU A 95 2.78 10.27 22.46
N ASN A 96 2.82 8.99 22.11
CA ASN A 96 3.46 7.94 22.93
C ASN A 96 4.93 7.69 22.60
N GLN A 97 5.47 8.25 21.50
CA GLN A 97 6.91 8.21 21.21
C GLN A 97 7.60 9.47 21.76
N SER A 98 8.40 9.27 22.80
CA SER A 98 9.15 10.28 23.56
C SER A 98 10.33 10.92 22.80
N GLY A 99 10.17 11.17 21.50
CA GLY A 99 11.20 11.70 20.60
C GLY A 99 10.69 12.58 19.45
N GLY A 100 9.38 12.87 19.37
CA GLY A 100 8.81 13.88 18.46
C GLY A 100 8.78 13.54 16.97
N THR A 101 9.60 12.58 16.51
CA THR A 101 9.63 12.16 15.10
C THR A 101 9.51 10.65 15.06
N ALA A 102 8.29 10.17 14.81
CA ALA A 102 8.07 8.75 14.56
C ALA A 102 8.67 8.42 13.18
N PRO A 103 9.69 7.53 13.07
CA PRO A 103 10.24 7.10 11.79
C PRO A 103 9.27 6.12 11.14
N LEU A 104 8.11 6.63 10.76
CA LEU A 104 7.06 5.90 10.08
C LEU A 104 7.41 5.95 8.60
N THR A 105 8.10 4.92 8.12
CA THR A 105 8.31 4.65 6.68
C THR A 105 6.99 4.53 5.91
N ASP A 106 5.88 4.41 6.62
CA ASP A 106 4.52 4.24 6.11
C ASP A 106 3.72 5.57 6.09
N LEU A 107 4.44 6.71 6.02
CA LEU A 107 3.87 8.06 5.96
C LEU A 107 3.98 8.69 4.56
N TYR A 108 4.33 7.88 3.56
CA TYR A 108 4.32 8.28 2.17
C TYR A 108 2.91 8.10 1.60
N ARG A 109 2.37 9.19 1.07
CA ARG A 109 1.08 9.23 0.38
C ARG A 109 1.31 9.28 -1.12
N MET A 110 0.55 8.51 -1.90
CA MET A 110 0.49 8.67 -3.35
C MET A 110 -0.32 9.92 -3.72
N VAL A 111 0.19 10.74 -4.63
CA VAL A 111 -0.39 12.04 -5.06
C VAL A 111 -0.86 11.99 -6.50
N TRP A 112 -0.05 11.40 -7.37
CA TRP A 112 -0.39 11.17 -8.77
C TRP A 112 0.19 9.86 -9.24
N VAL A 113 -0.43 9.28 -10.26
CA VAL A 113 0.02 8.07 -10.92
C VAL A 113 -0.06 8.25 -12.43
N ALA A 114 0.90 7.72 -13.18
CA ALA A 114 0.83 7.60 -14.63
C ALA A 114 1.55 6.33 -15.07
N GLY A 115 0.92 5.51 -15.91
CA GLY A 115 1.51 4.27 -16.36
C GLY A 115 0.80 3.63 -17.53
N ALA A 116 1.29 2.46 -17.92
CA ALA A 116 0.71 1.63 -18.96
C ALA A 116 0.48 0.21 -18.44
N ASP A 117 -0.54 -0.44 -18.97
CA ASP A 117 -0.88 -1.82 -18.61
C ASP A 117 -1.25 -2.66 -19.83
N VAL A 118 -1.10 -3.97 -19.67
CA VAL A 118 -1.59 -4.99 -20.57
C VAL A 118 -2.71 -5.73 -19.84
N THR A 119 -3.89 -5.73 -20.45
CA THR A 119 -5.09 -6.35 -19.90
C THR A 119 -5.38 -7.67 -20.66
N PHE A 120 -5.63 -8.73 -19.91
CA PHE A 120 -5.95 -10.08 -20.38
C PHE A 120 -7.35 -10.48 -19.91
N THR A 121 -8.23 -10.87 -20.83
CA THR A 121 -9.65 -11.20 -20.55
C THR A 121 -9.93 -12.67 -20.87
N PRO A 122 -9.68 -13.60 -19.94
CA PRO A 122 -9.83 -15.03 -20.20
C PRO A 122 -11.28 -15.50 -20.29
N LEU A 123 -12.18 -14.85 -19.56
CA LEU A 123 -13.55 -15.33 -19.38
C LEU A 123 -14.56 -14.26 -19.81
N TYR A 124 -15.42 -14.65 -20.73
CA TYR A 124 -16.62 -13.92 -21.13
C TYR A 124 -17.84 -14.72 -20.70
N GLY A 125 -18.80 -14.05 -20.07
CA GLY A 125 -20.05 -14.68 -19.63
C GLY A 125 -21.27 -13.83 -19.93
N ARG A 126 -22.41 -14.50 -20.02
CA ARG A 126 -23.74 -13.89 -20.12
C ARG A 126 -24.61 -14.43 -19.02
N ILE A 127 -25.37 -13.55 -18.37
CA ILE A 127 -26.36 -13.97 -17.39
C ILE A 127 -27.73 -13.57 -17.92
N SER A 128 -28.58 -14.55 -18.19
CA SER A 128 -29.96 -14.31 -18.64
C SER A 128 -30.89 -14.32 -17.43
N PHE A 129 -31.04 -13.17 -16.76
CA PHE A 129 -31.94 -13.03 -15.60
C PHE A 129 -33.41 -12.84 -15.99
N ALA A 130 -33.68 -12.35 -17.21
CA ALA A 130 -35.02 -12.27 -17.80
C ALA A 130 -34.90 -12.31 -19.32
N SER A 131 -35.93 -12.76 -20.03
CA SER A 131 -35.91 -12.91 -21.50
C SER A 131 -35.67 -11.60 -22.25
N GLU A 132 -35.74 -10.45 -21.58
CA GLU A 132 -35.59 -9.10 -22.14
C GLU A 132 -34.24 -8.44 -21.80
N TYR A 133 -33.59 -8.81 -20.68
CA TYR A 133 -32.33 -8.19 -20.24
C TYR A 133 -31.23 -9.25 -20.09
N ASN A 134 -30.17 -9.11 -20.90
CA ASN A 134 -29.07 -10.06 -20.98
C ASN A 134 -27.72 -9.35 -20.73
N PRO A 135 -27.41 -9.01 -19.46
CA PRO A 135 -26.13 -8.39 -19.11
C PRO A 135 -24.98 -9.33 -19.45
N ALA A 136 -23.96 -8.77 -20.12
CA ALA A 136 -22.70 -9.44 -20.37
C ALA A 136 -21.69 -9.05 -19.27
N PHE A 137 -20.88 -10.01 -18.85
CA PHE A 137 -19.79 -9.76 -17.92
C PHE A 137 -18.48 -10.33 -18.44
N ASP A 138 -17.40 -9.61 -18.16
CA ASP A 138 -16.03 -10.01 -18.48
C ASP A 138 -15.22 -10.10 -17.19
N VAL A 139 -14.41 -11.14 -17.06
CA VAL A 139 -13.37 -11.22 -16.02
C VAL A 139 -12.04 -10.94 -16.71
N PHE A 140 -11.29 -9.98 -16.17
CA PHE A 140 -10.00 -9.59 -16.73
C PHE A 140 -8.93 -9.47 -15.65
N GLY A 141 -7.69 -9.76 -16.03
CA GLY A 141 -6.47 -9.47 -15.28
C GLY A 141 -5.69 -8.37 -16.00
N PHE A 142 -4.84 -7.66 -15.28
CA PHE A 142 -3.92 -6.72 -15.89
C PHE A 142 -2.57 -6.72 -15.18
N VAL A 143 -1.53 -6.36 -15.92
CA VAL A 143 -0.17 -6.18 -15.42
C VAL A 143 0.48 -5.02 -16.15
N GLY A 144 1.27 -4.23 -15.45
CA GLY A 144 1.85 -3.02 -16.00
C GLY A 144 2.81 -2.33 -15.07
N GLY A 145 3.07 -1.07 -15.36
CA GLY A 145 3.96 -0.24 -14.57
C GLY A 145 3.96 1.20 -15.03
N GLY A 146 4.60 2.05 -14.26
CA GLY A 146 4.63 3.48 -14.51
C GLY A 146 5.45 4.25 -13.49
N ALA A 147 5.17 5.53 -13.41
CA ALA A 147 5.73 6.44 -12.42
C ALA A 147 4.61 6.99 -11.54
N MET A 148 4.92 7.23 -10.27
CA MET A 148 3.99 7.88 -9.35
C MET A 148 4.71 8.90 -8.49
N GLY A 149 3.97 9.94 -8.13
CA GLY A 149 4.41 10.92 -7.16
C GLY A 149 4.00 10.48 -5.76
N THR A 150 4.95 10.46 -4.85
CA THR A 150 4.71 10.24 -3.43
C THR A 150 5.08 11.48 -2.64
N GLU A 151 4.27 11.84 -1.66
CA GLU A 151 4.54 12.92 -0.72
C GLU A 151 4.66 12.38 0.69
N ARG A 152 5.66 12.87 1.44
CA ARG A 152 5.77 12.65 2.88
C ARG A 152 5.03 13.76 3.64
N GLN A 153 4.12 13.41 4.54
CA GLN A 153 3.51 14.35 5.47
C GLN A 153 4.18 14.25 6.83
N LEU A 154 4.83 15.30 7.33
CA LEU A 154 5.38 15.31 8.69
C LEU A 154 4.63 16.35 9.52
N ALA A 155 3.97 15.92 10.61
CA ALA A 155 3.29 16.82 11.55
C ALA A 155 2.29 17.81 10.89
N GLY A 156 1.64 17.41 9.79
CA GLY A 156 0.67 18.23 9.06
C GLY A 156 1.27 19.14 7.98
N GLU A 157 2.59 19.12 7.77
CA GLU A 157 3.27 19.86 6.71
C GLU A 157 3.79 18.92 5.61
N THR A 158 3.66 19.33 4.34
CA THR A 158 4.16 18.57 3.18
C THR A 158 5.64 18.85 3.00
N GLU A 159 6.49 17.85 3.25
CA GLU A 159 7.94 18.05 3.33
C GLU A 159 8.64 17.76 1.99
N THR A 160 8.25 16.70 1.28
CA THR A 160 8.97 16.25 0.07
C THR A 160 8.04 15.52 -0.88
N THR A 161 8.08 15.90 -2.15
CA THR A 161 7.49 15.16 -3.27
C THR A 161 8.59 14.41 -3.99
N ASP A 162 8.50 13.10 -4.03
CA ASP A 162 9.42 12.22 -4.76
C ASP A 162 8.68 11.48 -5.87
N THR A 163 9.38 11.16 -6.96
CA THR A 163 8.82 10.40 -8.09
C THR A 163 9.51 9.05 -8.18
N THR A 164 8.73 7.99 -7.98
CA THR A 164 9.24 6.61 -7.99
C THR A 164 8.57 5.79 -9.08
N PHE A 165 9.29 4.78 -9.58
CA PHE A 165 8.73 3.81 -10.51
C PHE A 165 7.97 2.72 -9.77
N TYR A 166 6.88 2.26 -10.36
CA TYR A 166 6.06 1.19 -9.80
C TYR A 166 5.73 0.13 -10.84
N GLY A 167 5.56 -1.10 -10.39
CA GLY A 167 4.84 -2.16 -11.09
C GLY A 167 3.42 -2.27 -10.55
N ASN A 168 2.46 -2.63 -11.39
CA ASN A 168 1.12 -2.96 -10.94
C ASN A 168 0.65 -4.28 -11.52
N LEU A 169 -0.20 -4.95 -10.74
CA LEU A 169 -0.92 -6.13 -11.16
C LEU A 169 -2.28 -6.13 -10.50
N GLY A 170 -3.24 -6.78 -11.13
CA GLY A 170 -4.58 -6.81 -10.59
C GLY A 170 -5.54 -7.61 -11.45
N PHE A 171 -6.78 -7.63 -10.99
CA PHE A 171 -7.88 -8.28 -11.69
C PHE A 171 -9.15 -7.49 -11.46
N GLY A 172 -10.15 -7.74 -12.28
CA GLY A 172 -11.41 -7.04 -12.20
C GLY A 172 -12.54 -7.73 -12.95
N PHE A 173 -13.71 -7.16 -12.75
CA PHE A 173 -14.95 -7.54 -13.38
C PHE A 173 -15.49 -6.35 -14.16
N ARG A 174 -16.05 -6.60 -15.33
CA ARG A 174 -16.69 -5.59 -16.15
C ARG A 174 -18.09 -6.06 -16.50
N PHE A 175 -19.09 -5.28 -16.15
CA PHE A 175 -20.49 -5.54 -16.43
C PHE A 175 -20.98 -4.54 -17.47
N HIS A 176 -21.35 -5.03 -18.65
CA HIS A 176 -21.90 -4.20 -19.72
C HIS A 176 -23.39 -4.01 -19.50
N ILE A 177 -23.80 -2.77 -19.27
CA ILE A 177 -25.21 -2.37 -19.10
C ILE A 177 -25.79 -2.02 -20.47
N LEU A 178 -25.04 -1.24 -21.24
CA LEU A 178 -25.35 -0.84 -22.61
C LEU A 178 -24.15 -1.16 -23.49
N ASP A 179 -24.34 -1.15 -24.81
CA ASP A 179 -23.27 -1.40 -25.79
C ASP A 179 -22.09 -0.41 -25.67
N PHE A 180 -22.38 0.79 -25.16
CA PHE A 180 -21.39 1.83 -24.92
C PHE A 180 -21.06 2.03 -23.43
N LEU A 181 -21.77 1.39 -22.49
CA LEU A 181 -21.66 1.70 -21.06
C LEU A 181 -21.42 0.44 -20.24
N ALA A 182 -20.28 0.41 -19.55
CA ALA A 182 -19.95 -0.66 -18.64
C ALA A 182 -19.59 -0.15 -17.24
N ILE A 183 -20.00 -0.91 -16.23
CA ILE A 183 -19.50 -0.77 -14.87
C ILE A 183 -18.31 -1.70 -14.73
N ARG A 184 -17.16 -1.14 -14.35
CA ARG A 184 -15.95 -1.93 -14.11
C ARG A 184 -15.57 -1.84 -12.63
N THR A 185 -15.16 -2.97 -12.07
CA THR A 185 -14.69 -3.09 -10.69
C THR A 185 -13.31 -3.73 -10.71
N GLU A 186 -12.34 -3.07 -10.09
CA GLU A 186 -10.96 -3.55 -10.09
C GLU A 186 -10.41 -3.70 -8.69
N TYR A 187 -9.54 -4.70 -8.56
CA TYR A 187 -8.57 -4.83 -7.49
C TYR A 187 -7.19 -4.56 -8.10
N ARG A 188 -6.52 -3.51 -7.64
CA ARG A 188 -5.16 -3.15 -8.10
C ARG A 188 -4.17 -3.20 -6.96
N GLN A 189 -3.03 -3.84 -7.20
CA GLN A 189 -1.89 -3.85 -6.29
C GLN A 189 -0.72 -3.10 -6.92
N PHE A 190 -0.19 -2.12 -6.19
CA PHE A 190 1.03 -1.40 -6.56
C PHE A 190 2.23 -1.97 -5.82
N ILE A 191 3.30 -2.23 -6.57
CA ILE A 191 4.58 -2.72 -6.09
C ILE A 191 5.61 -1.65 -6.44
N TYR A 192 6.27 -1.08 -5.44
CA TYR A 192 7.26 -0.03 -5.61
C TYR A 192 8.34 -0.18 -4.54
N PRO A 193 9.59 0.24 -4.83
CA PRO A 193 10.62 0.31 -3.83
C PRO A 193 10.29 1.42 -2.83
N ASP A 194 10.57 1.16 -1.56
CA ASP A 194 10.44 2.18 -0.53
C ASP A 194 11.44 3.32 -0.81
N PRO A 195 11.01 4.59 -0.72
CA PRO A 195 11.92 5.72 -0.89
C PRO A 195 12.97 5.73 0.24
N ASP A 196 14.19 6.17 -0.10
CA ASP A 196 15.30 6.21 0.86
C ASP A 196 15.01 7.20 1.99
N ILE A 197 15.00 6.70 3.23
CA ILE A 197 14.89 7.55 4.44
C ILE A 197 16.12 8.48 4.48
N PRO A 198 15.95 9.81 4.63
CA PRO A 198 17.04 10.77 4.75
C PRO A 198 18.05 10.37 5.84
N GLN A 199 19.35 10.52 5.54
CA GLN A 199 20.41 10.08 6.46
C GLN A 199 20.39 10.80 7.82
N SER A 200 19.86 12.03 7.89
CA SER A 200 19.69 12.77 9.14
C SER A 200 18.78 12.04 10.14
N GLU A 201 17.77 11.33 9.64
CA GLU A 201 16.86 10.52 10.46
C GLU A 201 17.45 9.13 10.76
N ARG A 202 18.26 8.57 9.84
CA ARG A 202 19.06 7.36 10.13
C ARG A 202 20.08 7.60 11.24
N ALA A 203 20.71 8.79 11.28
CA ALA A 203 21.69 9.15 12.30
C ALA A 203 21.11 9.19 13.71
N GLY A 204 19.83 9.56 13.86
CA GLY A 204 19.12 9.48 15.15
C GLY A 204 18.81 8.05 15.62
N ARG A 205 18.98 7.03 14.76
CA ARG A 205 18.80 5.61 15.09
C ARG A 205 20.08 4.96 15.63
N ASP A 206 21.23 5.45 15.17
CA ASP A 206 22.54 4.87 15.48
C ASP A 206 23.25 5.58 16.64
N GLU A 207 22.63 6.60 17.24
CA GLU A 207 23.09 7.14 18.52
C GLU A 207 22.52 6.25 19.63
N PRO A 208 23.30 5.27 20.16
CA PRO A 208 22.81 4.45 21.25
C PRO A 208 22.46 5.39 22.39
N ASP A 209 21.18 5.37 22.79
CA ASP A 209 20.65 5.98 24.02
C ASP A 209 21.79 6.08 25.01
N GLY A 210 22.25 7.31 25.23
CA GLY A 210 23.47 7.64 25.95
C GLY A 210 23.60 6.70 27.13
N GLY A 211 24.37 5.64 26.90
CA GLY A 211 24.71 4.68 27.91
C GLY A 211 25.50 5.51 28.88
N SER A 212 24.84 5.94 29.96
CA SER A 212 25.49 6.45 31.15
C SER A 212 26.68 5.54 31.35
N ALA A 213 27.88 6.06 31.08
CA ALA A 213 29.09 5.27 31.12
C ALA A 213 29.04 4.48 32.43
N PRO A 214 29.19 3.14 32.41
CA PRO A 214 29.27 2.42 33.67
C PRO A 214 30.41 3.08 34.46
N PRO A 215 30.17 3.49 35.72
CA PRO A 215 31.16 4.20 36.49
C PRO A 215 32.48 3.44 36.42
N SER A 216 33.55 4.16 36.15
CA SER A 216 34.91 3.68 35.87
C SER A 216 35.57 2.91 37.03
N SER A 217 34.81 2.45 38.02
CA SER A 217 35.29 1.79 39.24
C SER A 217 35.47 0.27 39.13
N PHE A 218 35.20 -0.37 37.97
CA PHE A 218 35.31 -1.84 37.83
C PHE A 218 36.45 -2.35 36.93
N ARG A 219 37.43 -1.52 36.57
CA ARG A 219 38.67 -1.98 35.92
C ARG A 219 39.80 -2.19 36.94
N SER A 220 39.70 -3.22 37.78
CA SER A 220 40.86 -3.68 38.57
C SER A 220 40.79 -5.14 39.04
N ALA A 221 40.34 -6.08 38.20
CA ALA A 221 40.47 -7.50 38.56
C ALA A 221 40.35 -8.44 37.35
N CYS A 222 41.30 -8.39 36.42
CA CYS A 222 41.62 -9.52 35.52
C CYS A 222 42.92 -9.21 34.75
N SER A 223 44.03 -9.13 35.49
CA SER A 223 45.39 -9.16 34.91
C SER A 223 46.21 -10.23 35.63
N SER A 224 46.04 -11.48 35.23
CA SER A 224 47.06 -12.54 35.35
C SER A 224 46.49 -13.85 34.82
N GLY A 225 46.63 -14.04 33.51
CA GLY A 225 46.43 -15.32 32.84
C GLY A 225 47.43 -15.41 31.71
N SER A 226 48.69 -15.66 32.06
CA SER A 226 49.74 -16.03 31.11
C SER A 226 49.37 -17.38 30.51
N PHE A 227 48.86 -17.39 29.28
CA PHE A 227 48.64 -18.61 28.53
C PHE A 227 49.85 -18.85 27.64
N GLU A 228 50.62 -19.87 28.01
CA GLU A 228 51.76 -20.37 27.25
C GLU A 228 51.32 -20.85 25.87
N THR A 229 52.02 -20.35 24.85
CA THR A 229 52.01 -20.85 23.49
C THR A 229 52.79 -22.16 23.43
N THR A 230 52.11 -23.28 23.16
CA THR A 230 52.77 -24.50 22.67
C THR A 230 51.83 -25.30 21.79
N GLY A 231 52.30 -25.64 20.59
CA GLY A 231 51.94 -26.91 19.96
C GLY A 231 50.95 -26.82 18.80
N ALA A 232 51.51 -26.66 17.60
CA ALA A 232 50.89 -27.13 16.38
C ALA A 232 50.57 -28.64 16.47
N ARG A 233 49.35 -29.03 16.07
CA ARG A 233 49.07 -30.35 15.45
C ARG A 233 47.74 -30.32 14.72
N SER A 234 47.83 -30.63 13.43
CA SER A 234 46.76 -31.05 12.55
C SER A 234 46.05 -32.29 13.09
N PHE A 235 44.72 -32.31 13.11
CA PHE A 235 43.95 -33.56 12.99
C PHE A 235 42.53 -33.28 12.45
N HIS A 236 42.18 -34.04 11.43
CA HIS A 236 40.82 -34.36 11.00
C HIS A 236 39.98 -34.86 12.18
N ARG A 237 38.67 -34.56 12.15
CA ARG A 237 37.56 -35.54 12.01
C ARG A 237 36.30 -35.07 12.74
N GLU A 238 35.18 -35.44 12.12
CA GLU A 238 33.79 -35.38 12.56
C GLU A 238 33.60 -35.50 14.08
N ASP A 239 32.70 -34.68 14.64
CA ASP A 239 31.61 -35.18 15.48
C ASP A 239 30.50 -34.12 15.62
N GLN A 240 29.29 -34.55 15.28
CA GLN A 240 28.05 -33.88 15.59
C GLN A 240 27.83 -33.91 17.11
N VAL A 241 27.63 -32.75 17.73
CA VAL A 241 27.07 -32.69 19.09
C VAL A 241 25.77 -31.89 19.02
N SER A 242 24.69 -32.65 19.14
CA SER A 242 23.35 -32.22 19.51
C SER A 242 23.42 -31.55 20.90
N CYS A 243 23.02 -30.28 20.97
CA CYS A 243 22.62 -29.63 22.21
C CYS A 243 21.12 -29.39 22.13
N ASP A 244 20.37 -30.47 22.35
CA ASP A 244 19.02 -30.39 22.90
C ASP A 244 19.13 -30.37 24.43
N ASP A 245 18.14 -29.76 25.07
CA ASP A 245 17.86 -29.84 26.51
C ASP A 245 18.66 -28.90 27.45
N ASP A 246 18.15 -27.67 27.62
CA ASP A 246 18.20 -27.05 28.95
C ASP A 246 16.92 -26.24 29.26
N ARG A 247 15.98 -26.98 29.85
CA ARG A 247 15.35 -26.66 31.14
C ARG A 247 14.86 -25.22 31.36
N HIS A 248 13.53 -25.10 31.24
CA HIS A 248 12.67 -24.79 32.38
C HIS A 248 13.38 -24.43 33.70
N ARG A 249 13.70 -23.14 33.92
CA ARG A 249 13.96 -22.57 35.26
C ARG A 249 14.05 -21.05 35.25
N ALA A 250 12.90 -20.37 35.16
CA ALA A 250 12.75 -19.01 35.71
C ALA A 250 11.26 -18.65 35.89
N ARG A 251 10.56 -19.42 36.74
CA ARG A 251 9.43 -18.86 37.48
C ARG A 251 9.98 -18.13 38.70
N ALA A 252 9.31 -17.04 39.02
CA ALA A 252 9.31 -16.35 40.31
C ALA A 252 10.56 -15.54 40.65
N MET A 253 10.51 -14.22 40.39
CA MET A 253 10.78 -13.27 41.45
C MET A 253 10.27 -11.86 41.12
N ARG A 254 9.52 -11.33 42.09
CA ARG A 254 9.36 -9.91 42.46
C ARG A 254 8.22 -9.14 41.82
N ASP A 255 7.04 -9.44 42.34
CA ASP A 255 6.16 -8.43 42.90
C ASP A 255 6.95 -7.37 43.69
N ARG A 256 6.96 -6.12 43.19
CA ARG A 256 7.11 -4.93 44.02
C ARG A 256 5.94 -4.01 43.79
N VAL A 257 4.93 -4.25 44.61
CA VAL A 257 3.87 -3.31 44.97
C VAL A 257 4.51 -2.05 45.56
N CYS A 258 4.40 -0.91 44.88
CA CYS A 258 4.52 0.40 45.50
C CYS A 258 3.11 0.97 45.71
N PRO A 259 2.66 1.19 46.96
CA PRO A 259 1.39 1.83 47.22
C PRO A 259 1.54 3.35 47.41
N ARG A 260 0.52 4.07 46.93
CA ARG A 260 -0.04 5.33 47.45
C ARG A 260 0.80 6.62 47.36
N GLY A 261 0.41 7.47 46.41
CA GLY A 261 0.41 8.92 46.55
C GLY A 261 -1.00 9.47 46.32
N ARG A 262 -1.64 9.98 47.38
CA ARG A 262 -2.93 10.68 47.39
C ARG A 262 -2.74 12.20 47.20
N ARG A 263 -3.80 12.86 46.74
CA ARG A 263 -4.16 14.32 46.74
C ARG A 263 -3.79 15.03 45.43
N ALA A 264 -4.65 15.85 44.81
CA ALA A 264 -5.92 16.48 45.20
C ALA A 264 -6.79 16.79 43.95
N PRO A 265 -8.10 17.01 44.11
CA PRO A 265 -8.98 17.51 43.06
C PRO A 265 -9.06 19.05 43.09
N GLY A 266 -9.15 19.69 41.92
CA GLY A 266 -9.64 21.06 41.85
C GLY A 266 -9.14 21.86 40.64
N ARG A 267 -10.01 22.05 39.64
CA ARG A 267 -10.68 23.35 39.44
C ARG A 267 -11.57 23.30 38.20
N SER A 268 -12.85 23.54 38.45
CA SER A 268 -13.82 24.03 37.49
C SER A 268 -13.54 25.48 37.11
N GLN A 269 -13.46 25.79 35.82
CA GLN A 269 -13.80 27.08 35.22
C GLN A 269 -14.52 26.70 33.91
N ARG A 270 -15.85 26.65 33.80
CA ARG A 270 -16.85 27.74 33.75
C ARG A 270 -16.41 29.00 32.98
N ALA A 271 -17.06 29.13 31.82
CA ALA A 271 -17.50 30.37 31.13
C ALA A 271 -16.39 31.11 30.33
N ARG A 272 -16.59 31.62 29.12
CA ARG A 272 -17.76 32.16 28.41
C ARG A 272 -17.57 32.09 26.88
N PRO A 273 -18.66 32.25 26.10
CA PRO A 273 -18.61 32.42 24.65
C PRO A 273 -18.16 33.85 24.29
N ALA A 274 -17.39 33.98 23.22
CA ALA A 274 -17.09 35.27 22.63
C ALA A 274 -17.92 35.47 21.36
N ASP A 275 -18.69 36.55 21.42
CA ASP A 275 -19.59 37.10 20.44
C ASP A 275 -18.95 37.44 19.08
N ARG A 276 -19.82 37.36 18.06
CA ARG A 276 -20.00 38.31 16.94
C ARG A 276 -18.89 39.33 16.71
N CYS A 277 -18.36 39.33 15.48
CA CYS A 277 -18.26 40.57 14.71
C CYS A 277 -18.79 40.35 13.29
N ARG A 278 -19.90 41.04 13.03
CA ARG A 278 -20.58 41.22 11.77
C ARG A 278 -20.13 42.59 11.26
N SER A 279 -19.48 42.66 10.10
CA SER A 279 -19.41 43.91 9.33
C SER A 279 -19.49 43.53 7.85
N GLY A 280 -20.67 43.77 7.28
CA GLY A 280 -20.73 44.11 5.87
C GLY A 280 -20.25 45.54 5.68
N ASP A 281 -19.71 45.86 4.52
CA ASP A 281 -20.29 46.91 3.68
C ASP A 281 -19.57 46.98 2.33
N ARG A 282 -20.42 47.06 1.30
CA ARG A 282 -20.25 47.65 -0.05
C ARG A 282 -19.45 46.88 -1.11
#